data_AF-A0A2H9QVK0-F1
#
_entry.id   AF-A0A2H9QVK0-F1
#
_cell.length_a   1.000
_cell.length_b   1.000
_cell.length_c   1.000
_cell.angle_alpha   90.00
_cell.angle_beta   90.00
_cell.angle_gamma   90.00
#
_symmetry.space_group_name_H-M   'P 1'
#
loop_
_entity.id
_entity.type
_entity.pdbx_description
1 polymer ?
#
loop_
_entity_poly.entity_id
_entity_poly.type
_entity_poly.pdbx_seq_one_letter_code
_entity_poly.pdbx_strand_id
1 'polypeptide(L)' 'NPLSRTAQTASITVVDNVTRALKNIIKNCEILRNNRTEIDETIKNFDNRGNIDEALKYISKRLEELKW' A
#
# COMPACT_ATOMS: atom_id res chain seq x y z
N ASN A 1 7.81 4.44 5.54
CA ASN A 1 8.91 3.52 5.93
C ASN A 1 8.30 2.20 6.38
N PRO A 2 8.45 1.11 5.61
CA PRO A 2 7.83 -0.19 5.90
C PRO A 2 8.34 -0.83 7.21
N LEU A 3 9.57 -0.53 7.66
CA LEU A 3 10.18 -1.14 8.85
C LEU A 3 9.89 -0.38 10.16
N SER A 4 9.26 0.79 10.09
CA SER A 4 8.96 1.59 11.28
C SER A 4 7.94 0.90 12.19
N ARG A 5 8.02 1.15 13.51
CA ARG A 5 7.06 0.60 14.47
C ARG A 5 5.61 0.88 14.06
N THR A 6 5.32 2.11 13.64
CA THR A 6 3.97 2.51 13.18
C THR A 6 3.50 1.71 11.97
N ALA A 7 4.35 1.50 10.96
CA ALA A 7 4.00 0.68 9.79
C ALA A 7 3.72 -0.78 10.18
N GLN A 8 4.47 -1.32 11.15
CA GLN A 8 4.32 -2.70 11.58
C GLN A 8 3.05 -2.95 12.42
N THR A 9 2.51 -1.91 13.07
CA THR A 9 1.35 -2.03 13.97
C THR A 9 0.06 -1.40 13.44
N ALA A 10 0.11 -0.56 12.41
CA ALA A 10 -1.08 0.06 11.83
C ALA A 10 -1.97 -0.99 11.13
N SER A 11 -3.29 -0.82 11.19
CA SER A 11 -4.25 -1.70 10.51
C SER A 11 -4.10 -1.67 8.99
N ILE A 12 -3.71 -0.52 8.44
CA ILE A 12 -3.47 -0.27 7.02
C ILE A 12 -2.21 0.58 6.91
N THR A 13 -1.25 0.13 6.12
CA THR A 13 -0.01 0.87 5.84
C THR A 13 0.10 1.16 4.35
N VAL A 14 0.28 2.43 4.01
CA VAL A 14 0.60 2.87 2.65
C VAL A 14 2.09 3.22 2.59
N VAL A 15 2.88 2.36 1.94
CA VAL A 15 4.32 2.58 1.76
C VAL A 15 4.56 3.46 0.53
N ASP A 16 4.28 4.75 0.67
CA ASP A 16 4.47 5.73 -0.41
C ASP A 16 4.79 7.13 0.13
N ASN A 17 5.22 8.05 -0.75
CA ASN A 17 5.33 9.46 -0.41
C ASN A 17 3.92 10.08 -0.26
N VAL A 18 3.70 10.83 0.82
CA VAL A 18 2.39 11.41 1.16
C VAL A 18 1.76 12.24 0.03
N THR A 19 2.56 12.99 -0.74
CA THR A 19 2.04 13.86 -1.81
C THR A 19 1.46 13.07 -2.99
N ARG A 20 2.01 11.88 -3.27
CA ARG A 20 1.52 10.97 -4.31
C ARG A 20 0.38 10.12 -3.77
N ALA A 21 0.52 9.59 -2.55
CA ALA A 21 -0.49 8.78 -1.89
C ALA A 21 -1.83 9.52 -1.81
N LEU A 22 -1.84 10.76 -1.31
CA LEU A 22 -3.08 11.54 -1.16
C LEU A 22 -3.77 11.79 -2.50
N LYS A 23 -3.01 12.14 -3.55
CA LYS A 23 -3.58 12.32 -4.90
C LYS A 23 -4.24 11.05 -5.41
N ASN A 24 -3.59 9.90 -5.21
CA ASN A 24 -4.12 8.61 -5.62
C ASN A 24 -5.33 8.19 -4.79
N ILE A 25 -5.33 8.43 -3.48
CA ILE A 25 -6.48 8.12 -2.61
C ILE A 25 -7.70 8.92 -3.06
N ILE A 26 -7.57 10.24 -3.25
CA ILE A 26 -8.68 11.09 -3.70
C ILE A 26 -9.24 10.58 -5.03
N LYS A 27 -8.36 10.30 -6.01
CA LYS A 27 -8.77 9.76 -7.31
C LYS A 27 -9.55 8.44 -7.16
N ASN A 28 -9.06 7.51 -6.35
CA ASN A 28 -9.71 6.20 -6.16
C ASN A 28 -11.02 6.31 -5.36
N CYS A 29 -11.13 7.24 -4.41
CA CYS A 29 -12.40 7.53 -3.74
C CYS A 29 -13.49 7.98 -4.72
N GLU A 30 -13.15 8.82 -5.71
CA GLU A 30 -14.10 9.24 -6.75
C GLU A 30 -14.51 8.07 -7.66
N ILE A 31 -13.56 7.23 -8.07
CA ILE A 31 -13.82 6.06 -8.91
C ILE A 31 -14.73 5.05 -8.20
N LEU A 32 -14.46 4.78 -6.93
CA LEU A 32 -15.14 3.74 -6.15
C LEU A 32 -16.44 4.23 -5.50
N ARG A 33 -16.75 5.53 -5.52
CA ARG A 33 -17.84 6.16 -4.74
C ARG A 33 -19.17 5.40 -4.78
N ASN A 34 -19.53 4.84 -5.93
CA ASN A 34 -20.80 4.12 -6.14
C ASN A 34 -20.61 2.61 -6.40
N ASN A 35 -19.40 2.08 -6.31
CA ASN A 35 -19.13 0.65 -6.52
C ASN A 35 -18.98 -0.10 -5.19
N ARG A 36 -20.12 -0.30 -4.50
CA ARG A 36 -20.12 -0.93 -3.18
C ARG A 36 -19.55 -2.35 -3.19
N THR A 37 -19.84 -3.12 -4.23
CA THR A 37 -19.34 -4.49 -4.37
C THR A 37 -17.82 -4.53 -4.42
N GLU A 38 -17.20 -3.69 -5.26
CA GLU A 38 -15.73 -3.63 -5.37
C GLU A 38 -15.07 -3.16 -4.07
N ILE A 39 -15.71 -2.22 -3.34
CA ILE A 39 -15.24 -1.79 -2.02
C ILE A 39 -15.25 -2.95 -1.04
N ASP A 40 -16.38 -3.67 -0.92
CA ASP A 40 -16.53 -4.77 0.03
C ASP A 40 -15.57 -5.93 -0.30
N GLU A 41 -15.37 -6.24 -1.58
CA GLU A 41 -14.39 -7.23 -2.05
C GLU A 41 -12.95 -6.81 -1.72
N THR A 42 -12.61 -5.54 -1.95
CA THR A 42 -11.28 -4.99 -1.64
C THR A 42 -10.99 -5.09 -0.15
N ILE A 43 -11.95 -4.71 0.70
CA ILE A 43 -11.80 -4.80 2.16
C ILE A 43 -11.66 -6.25 2.61
N LYS A 44 -12.49 -7.15 2.09
CA LYS A 44 -12.48 -8.57 2.46
C LYS A 44 -11.14 -9.25 2.16
N ASN A 45 -10.52 -8.87 1.05
CA ASN A 45 -9.27 -9.46 0.58
C ASN A 45 -8.01 -8.68 1.00
N PHE A 46 -8.15 -7.62 1.81
CA PHE A 46 -7.03 -6.78 2.20
C PHE A 46 -6.10 -7.48 3.19
N ASP A 47 -4.82 -7.66 2.80
CA ASP A 47 -3.77 -8.17 3.67
C ASP A 47 -2.67 -7.11 3.89
N ASN A 48 -2.71 -6.47 5.06
CA ASN A 48 -1.70 -5.46 5.41
C ASN A 48 -0.29 -6.03 5.55
N ARG A 49 -0.16 -7.26 6.08
CA ARG A 49 1.16 -7.89 6.27
C ARG A 49 1.76 -8.25 4.94
N GLY A 50 0.98 -8.91 4.08
CA GLY A 50 1.37 -9.20 2.70
C GLY A 50 1.79 -7.94 1.94
N ASN A 51 1.05 -6.84 2.07
CA ASN A 51 1.40 -5.57 1.42
C ASN A 51 2.74 -4.98 1.89
N ILE A 52 3.06 -5.07 3.19
CA ILE A 52 4.36 -4.63 3.72
C ILE A 52 5.48 -5.54 3.21
N ASP A 53 5.26 -6.86 3.20
CA ASP A 53 6.23 -7.84 2.72
C ASP A 53 6.54 -7.64 1.23
N GLU A 54 5.53 -7.39 0.40
CA GLU A 54 5.71 -7.06 -1.02
C GLU A 54 6.50 -5.76 -1.21
N ALA A 55 6.24 -4.74 -0.38
CA ALA A 55 7.03 -3.51 -0.42
C ALA A 55 8.51 -3.77 -0.08
N LEU A 56 8.79 -4.63 0.91
CA LEU A 56 10.16 -5.02 1.27
C LEU A 56 10.83 -5.86 0.18
N LYS A 57 10.12 -6.81 -0.42
CA LYS A 57 10.60 -7.61 -1.56
C LYS A 57 10.96 -6.71 -2.75
N TYR A 58 10.11 -5.73 -3.06
CA TYR A 58 10.38 -4.75 -4.10
C TYR A 58 11.68 -3.98 -3.84
N ILE A 59 11.86 -3.50 -2.59
CA ILE A 59 13.09 -2.80 -2.20
C ILE A 59 14.31 -3.71 -2.32
N SER A 60 14.24 -4.95 -1.81
CA SER A 60 15.33 -5.93 -1.90
C SER A 60 15.73 -6.20 -3.34
N LYS A 61 14.76 -6.51 -4.21
CA LYS A 61 14.97 -6.74 -5.63
C LYS A 61 15.60 -5.52 -6.31
N ARG A 62 15.09 -4.32 -6.01
CA ARG A 62 15.63 -3.10 -6.60
C ARG A 62 17.08 -2.84 -6.18
N LEU A 63 17.45 -3.15 -4.94
CA LEU A 63 18.84 -3.05 -4.48
C LEU A 63 19.74 -4.06 -5.21
N GLU A 64 19.27 -5.30 -5.41
CA GLU A 64 19.98 -6.32 -6.19
C GLU A 64 20.14 -5.95 -7.66
N GLU A 65 19.19 -5.23 -8.26
CA GLU A 65 19.28 -4.75 -9.65
C GLU A 65 20.23 -3.56 -9.79
N LEU A 66 20.30 -2.71 -8.77
CA LEU A 66 21.12 -1.51 -8.74
C LEU A 66 22.60 -1.80 -8.42
N LYS A 67 23.09 -3.05 -8.54
CA LYS A 67 24.47 -3.42 -8.18
C LYS A 67 25.45 -2.34 -8.62
N TRP A 68 26.16 -1.79 -7.64
CA TRP A 68 27.26 -0.85 -7.81
C TRP A 68 28.51 -1.62 -8.22
#